data_AF-A0A958B6J9-F1
#
_entry.id   AF-A0A958B6J9-F1
#
_cell.length_a   1.000
_cell.length_b   1.000
_cell.length_c   1.000
_cell.angle_alpha   90.00
_cell.angle_beta   90.00
_cell.angle_gamma   90.00
#
_symmetry.space_group_name_H-M   'P 1'
#
loop_
_entity.id
_entity.type
_entity.pdbx_description
1 polymer ?
#
loop_
_entity_poly.entity_id
_entity_poly.type
_entity_poly.pdbx_seq_one_letter_code
_entity_poly.pdbx_strand_id
1 'polypeptide(L)'
;MVRTAFEARTDTLATWATLQKHCLLLEADKARSKSALSDRLRKVQEDTPEDNSSDTLEMPSTMSKGKSSVIRRLHPNKQFGTQDTRKTSQTPDYLKPVSPPVKREPSKPLKRLSSTKPLKQVNNENRFWLTVLSTGRHISLPTSGEISFGRFDPNVGIPPDIDLSFEDRGSKTVSRRHAMIIGRDAEHRIEDLGSRAGIFINGTQVYQATLKPKDHISLGGVKMIYDTTPPEIYQHALEKRTRHILTVTPTGRKFALACNKKIIIGRKDSSVNFVPDIDLSVDGDVARLVSRRHAIIRWRYGQPFIEDLGSGFGTRFRGEGLSLGQMVPLKPGDHIWLAGCVLAYDIDT
;
A
#
# COMPACT_ATOMS: atom_id res chain seq x y z
N MET A 1 30.46 -15.39 8.23
CA MET A 1 31.04 -14.21 7.54
C MET A 1 30.19 -12.96 7.73
N VAL A 2 28.91 -12.92 7.33
CA VAL A 2 28.03 -11.75 7.59
C VAL A 2 27.77 -11.58 9.10
N ARG A 3 27.33 -12.64 9.80
CA ARG A 3 27.03 -12.59 11.24
C ARG A 3 28.21 -12.11 12.11
N THR A 4 29.41 -12.60 11.83
CA THR A 4 30.66 -12.19 12.50
C THR A 4 31.05 -10.74 12.24
N ALA A 5 30.77 -10.19 11.04
CA ALA A 5 31.02 -8.78 10.74
C ALA A 5 30.05 -7.84 11.49
N PHE A 6 28.80 -8.26 11.66
CA PHE A 6 27.81 -7.51 12.45
C PHE A 6 28.08 -7.56 13.96
N GLU A 7 28.47 -8.72 14.49
CA GLU A 7 28.84 -8.88 15.90
C GLU A 7 30.10 -8.07 16.26
N ALA A 8 31.04 -7.92 15.31
CA ALA A 8 32.25 -7.11 15.47
C ALA A 8 32.09 -5.63 15.06
N ARG A 9 30.90 -5.19 14.61
CA ARG A 9 30.64 -3.84 14.06
C ARG A 9 31.60 -3.40 12.95
N THR A 10 32.04 -4.35 12.13
CA THR A 10 32.86 -4.12 10.94
C THR A 10 32.06 -4.30 9.65
N ASP A 11 30.74 -4.17 9.75
CA ASP A 11 29.82 -4.29 8.64
C ASP A 11 30.06 -3.17 7.61
N THR A 12 29.99 -3.57 6.35
CA THR A 12 30.17 -2.71 5.16
C THR A 12 28.93 -2.79 4.27
N LEU A 13 28.77 -1.84 3.35
CA LEU A 13 27.67 -1.85 2.37
C LEU A 13 27.56 -3.19 1.61
N ALA A 14 28.68 -3.86 1.33
CA ALA A 14 28.71 -5.18 0.71
C ALA A 14 28.11 -6.28 1.61
N THR A 15 28.35 -6.22 2.92
CA THR A 15 27.75 -7.16 3.87
C THR A 15 26.24 -6.96 4.03
N TRP A 16 25.78 -5.70 3.98
CA TRP A 16 24.36 -5.36 3.99
C TRP A 16 23.65 -5.81 2.70
N ALA A 17 24.25 -5.58 1.52
CA ALA A 17 23.69 -6.04 0.24
C ALA A 17 23.56 -7.58 0.18
N THR A 18 24.54 -8.30 0.74
CA THR A 18 24.50 -9.76 0.82
C THR A 18 23.35 -10.25 1.72
N LEU A 19 23.13 -9.58 2.86
CA LEU A 19 22.01 -9.89 3.76
C LEU A 19 20.66 -9.64 3.07
N GLN A 20 20.49 -8.50 2.42
CA GLN A 20 19.26 -8.15 1.71
C GLN A 20 18.92 -9.18 0.61
N LYS A 21 19.91 -9.60 -0.18
CA LYS A 21 19.73 -10.64 -1.20
C LYS A 21 19.26 -11.96 -0.59
N HIS A 22 19.82 -12.34 0.55
CA HIS A 22 19.43 -13.58 1.24
C HIS A 22 18.02 -13.49 1.84
N CYS A 23 17.63 -12.33 2.38
CA CYS A 23 16.26 -12.10 2.86
C CYS A 23 15.22 -12.20 1.73
N LEU A 24 15.52 -11.62 0.56
CA LEU A 24 14.63 -11.69 -0.61
C LEU A 24 14.49 -13.12 -1.15
N LEU A 25 15.57 -13.91 -1.14
CA LEU A 25 15.51 -15.33 -1.51
C LEU A 25 14.64 -16.15 -0.54
N LEU A 26 14.78 -15.90 0.77
CA LEU A 26 13.95 -16.56 1.78
C LEU A 26 12.45 -16.21 1.67
N GLU A 27 12.13 -14.97 1.29
CA GLU A 27 10.75 -14.56 1.01
C GLU A 27 10.19 -15.23 -0.26
N ALA A 28 11.01 -15.33 -1.32
CA ALA A 28 10.63 -16.02 -2.55
C ALA A 28 10.37 -17.51 -2.34
N ASP A 29 11.20 -18.19 -1.53
CA ASP A 29 11.01 -19.60 -1.20
C ASP A 29 9.78 -19.83 -0.31
N LYS A 30 9.53 -18.94 0.65
CA LYS A 30 8.28 -18.98 1.45
C LYS A 30 7.05 -18.79 0.56
N ALA A 31 7.08 -17.87 -0.39
CA ALA A 31 5.99 -17.65 -1.33
C ALA A 31 5.75 -18.86 -2.25
N ARG A 32 6.82 -19.52 -2.72
CA ARG A 32 6.73 -20.78 -3.47
C ARG A 32 6.17 -21.93 -2.64
N SER A 33 6.51 -22.01 -1.35
CA SER A 33 5.97 -23.06 -0.45
C SER A 33 4.48 -22.91 -0.14
N LYS A 34 3.93 -21.69 -0.25
CA LYS A 34 2.53 -21.33 0.07
C LYS A 34 1.64 -21.14 -1.17
N SER A 35 2.08 -21.54 -2.35
CA SER A 35 1.30 -21.35 -3.57
C SER A 35 0.22 -22.42 -3.70
N ALA A 36 -0.92 -22.07 -4.29
CA ALA A 36 -2.02 -23.00 -4.56
C ALA A 36 -1.62 -24.20 -5.44
N LEU A 37 -0.53 -24.10 -6.20
CA LEU A 37 0.07 -25.21 -6.96
C LEU A 37 0.79 -26.20 -6.03
N SER A 38 1.51 -25.68 -5.02
CA SER A 38 2.23 -26.45 -3.99
C SER A 38 1.27 -27.23 -3.12
N ASP A 39 0.16 -26.59 -2.72
CA ASP A 39 -0.90 -27.23 -1.95
C ASP A 39 -1.63 -28.31 -2.77
N ARG A 40 -1.82 -28.08 -4.09
CA ARG A 40 -2.38 -29.10 -5.00
C ARG A 40 -1.45 -30.30 -5.19
N LEU A 41 -0.14 -30.07 -5.31
CA LEU A 41 0.85 -31.15 -5.45
C LEU A 41 0.97 -32.01 -4.18
N ARG A 42 0.88 -31.40 -2.99
CA ARG A 42 0.81 -32.15 -1.72
C ARG A 42 -0.45 -33.00 -1.62
N LYS A 43 -1.59 -32.44 -2.00
CA LYS A 43 -2.87 -33.17 -1.98
C LYS A 43 -2.85 -34.40 -2.90
N VAL A 44 -2.15 -34.32 -4.03
CA VAL A 44 -1.93 -35.45 -4.95
C VAL A 44 -0.98 -36.51 -4.39
N GLN A 45 -0.02 -36.13 -3.53
CA GLN A 45 0.88 -37.07 -2.85
C GLN A 45 0.26 -37.74 -1.61
N GLU A 46 -0.71 -37.08 -0.96
CA GLU A 46 -1.42 -37.63 0.20
C GLU A 46 -2.54 -38.61 -0.21
N ASP A 47 -3.07 -38.52 -1.44
CA ASP A 47 -4.14 -39.39 -1.97
C ASP A 47 -3.62 -40.71 -2.60
N THR A 48 -2.32 -41.01 -2.52
CA THR A 48 -1.79 -42.33 -2.92
C THR A 48 -1.92 -43.33 -1.75
N PRO A 49 -2.71 -44.40 -1.87
CA PRO A 49 -2.85 -45.37 -0.79
C PRO A 49 -1.53 -46.15 -0.58
N GLU A 50 -1.08 -46.19 0.67
CA GLU A 50 0.02 -47.05 1.13
C GLU A 50 -0.42 -48.51 1.08
N ASP A 51 0.07 -49.27 0.10
CA ASP A 51 -0.06 -50.72 0.07
C ASP A 51 1.10 -51.34 0.86
N ASN A 52 0.81 -51.70 2.11
CA ASN A 52 1.69 -52.48 2.98
C ASN A 52 1.57 -53.96 2.64
N SER A 53 2.56 -54.54 1.96
CA SER A 53 2.84 -55.97 2.09
C SER A 53 4.32 -56.26 1.88
N SER A 54 4.99 -56.62 2.97
CA SER A 54 6.22 -57.38 2.97
C SER A 54 5.94 -58.79 2.44
N ASP A 55 6.62 -59.22 1.38
CA ASP A 55 7.11 -60.60 1.33
C ASP A 55 8.27 -60.77 0.36
N THR A 56 9.19 -61.61 0.81
CA THR A 56 10.46 -61.96 0.18
C THR A 56 10.20 -63.09 -0.81
N LEU A 57 10.90 -63.13 -1.95
CA LEU A 57 11.55 -64.31 -2.57
C LEU A 57 11.71 -64.18 -4.11
N GLU A 58 12.98 -64.31 -4.52
CA GLU A 58 13.55 -65.00 -5.68
C GLU A 58 13.01 -64.82 -7.12
N MET A 59 13.97 -64.54 -8.03
CA MET A 59 13.87 -64.72 -9.49
C MET A 59 13.81 -66.22 -9.84
N PRO A 60 13.15 -66.66 -10.94
CA PRO A 60 13.91 -66.75 -12.20
C PRO A 60 13.12 -66.62 -13.53
N SER A 61 13.83 -66.09 -14.53
CA SER A 61 13.99 -66.51 -15.93
C SER A 61 12.82 -66.88 -16.90
N THR A 62 12.98 -66.33 -18.11
CA THR A 62 12.63 -66.85 -19.46
C THR A 62 11.24 -66.62 -20.09
N MET A 63 11.29 -66.04 -21.31
CA MET A 63 10.47 -66.34 -22.53
C MET A 63 8.95 -66.11 -22.47
N SER A 64 8.22 -65.74 -23.52
CA SER A 64 8.42 -65.20 -24.88
C SER A 64 7.03 -65.21 -25.52
N LYS A 65 6.57 -64.06 -26.06
CA LYS A 65 5.56 -63.87 -27.14
C LYS A 65 4.12 -64.29 -26.81
N GLY A 66 3.04 -63.61 -27.18
CA GLY A 66 2.68 -62.48 -28.05
C GLY A 66 1.12 -62.48 -28.06
N LYS A 67 0.34 -61.47 -28.46
CA LYS A 67 0.42 -60.50 -29.55
C LYS A 67 -0.61 -59.37 -29.35
N SER A 68 -0.28 -58.20 -29.92
CA SER A 68 -1.12 -57.19 -30.60
C SER A 68 -2.23 -56.46 -29.82
N SER A 69 -2.46 -55.15 -29.96
CA SER A 69 -2.16 -54.18 -31.03
C SER A 69 -2.21 -52.75 -30.45
N VAL A 70 -1.19 -51.91 -30.68
CA VAL A 70 -1.07 -50.82 -31.68
C VAL A 70 -1.29 -49.42 -31.08
N ILE A 71 -0.18 -48.70 -30.88
CA ILE A 71 -0.10 -47.23 -30.77
C ILE A 71 0.77 -46.75 -31.94
N ARG A 72 0.25 -45.83 -32.74
CA ARG A 72 0.99 -45.15 -33.83
C ARG A 72 1.79 -43.95 -33.28
N ARG A 73 3.07 -43.92 -33.64
CA ARG A 73 4.00 -42.76 -33.58
C ARG A 73 3.81 -41.85 -34.80
N LEU A 74 4.26 -40.61 -34.67
CA LEU A 74 4.90 -39.85 -35.76
C LEU A 74 6.21 -39.20 -35.27
N HIS A 75 7.08 -38.91 -36.24
CA HIS A 75 8.54 -39.01 -36.21
C HIS A 75 9.32 -37.69 -35.96
N PRO A 76 10.65 -37.78 -35.70
CA PRO A 76 11.62 -36.72 -35.89
C PRO A 76 12.51 -36.94 -37.14
N ASN A 77 12.97 -35.88 -37.80
CA ASN A 77 14.10 -35.87 -38.74
C ASN A 77 14.78 -34.47 -38.66
N LYS A 78 16.07 -34.32 -38.26
CA LYS A 78 17.35 -34.43 -39.05
C LYS A 78 17.40 -33.39 -40.19
N GLN A 79 18.43 -32.57 -40.42
CA GLN A 79 19.91 -32.69 -40.30
C GLN A 79 20.55 -31.28 -40.22
N PHE A 80 21.82 -31.15 -39.78
CA PHE A 80 22.90 -30.46 -40.53
C PHE A 80 24.29 -30.66 -39.88
N GLY A 81 25.24 -31.16 -40.68
CA GLY A 81 26.59 -30.60 -40.92
C GLY A 81 27.64 -30.50 -39.80
N THR A 82 28.71 -31.30 -39.93
CA THR A 82 30.03 -31.15 -39.29
C THR A 82 30.85 -30.00 -39.89
N GLN A 83 31.50 -29.17 -39.06
CA GLN A 83 32.98 -28.96 -39.04
C GLN A 83 33.43 -27.72 -38.23
N ASP A 84 34.56 -27.93 -37.57
CA ASP A 84 35.66 -27.01 -37.25
C ASP A 84 35.69 -26.19 -35.94
N THR A 85 36.80 -26.40 -35.23
CA THR A 85 37.16 -25.86 -33.93
C THR A 85 37.85 -24.51 -34.07
N ARG A 86 37.23 -23.43 -33.56
CA ARG A 86 37.97 -22.25 -33.06
C ARG A 86 37.36 -21.76 -31.75
N LYS A 87 38.21 -21.74 -30.72
CA LYS A 87 37.95 -21.15 -29.39
C LYS A 87 37.42 -19.71 -29.55
N THR A 88 36.26 -19.42 -28.98
CA THR A 88 35.90 -18.06 -28.56
C THR A 88 35.37 -18.14 -27.14
N SER A 89 36.25 -17.83 -26.18
CA SER A 89 35.85 -17.49 -24.82
C SER A 89 35.20 -16.10 -24.86
N GLN A 90 33.88 -16.03 -24.77
CA GLN A 90 33.21 -14.76 -24.48
C GLN A 90 32.49 -14.88 -23.14
N THR A 91 32.94 -14.07 -22.18
CA THR A 91 32.25 -13.82 -20.91
C THR A 91 30.87 -13.20 -21.20
N PRO A 92 29.80 -13.65 -20.52
CA PRO A 92 28.48 -13.07 -20.63
C PRO A 92 28.47 -11.55 -20.35
N ASP A 93 27.65 -10.80 -21.09
CA ASP A 93 27.69 -9.33 -21.17
C ASP A 93 27.51 -8.62 -19.82
N TYR A 94 26.84 -9.26 -18.86
CA TYR A 94 26.61 -8.73 -17.52
C TYR A 94 27.82 -8.83 -16.57
N LEU A 95 28.91 -9.47 -17.00
CA LEU A 95 30.17 -9.58 -16.26
C LEU A 95 31.27 -8.66 -16.80
N LYS A 96 30.98 -7.81 -17.79
CA LYS A 96 31.93 -6.80 -18.27
C LYS A 96 31.89 -5.57 -17.33
N PRO A 97 33.04 -5.06 -16.86
CA PRO A 97 33.07 -3.83 -16.08
C PRO A 97 32.55 -2.67 -16.94
N VAL A 98 31.62 -1.90 -16.37
CA VAL A 98 31.04 -0.70 -17.01
C VAL A 98 32.17 0.31 -17.26
N SER A 99 32.32 0.75 -18.51
CA SER A 99 33.26 1.81 -18.87
C SER A 99 33.01 3.07 -18.03
N PRO A 100 34.06 3.80 -17.61
CA PRO A 100 33.88 5.05 -16.87
C PRO A 100 33.03 6.03 -17.69
N PRO A 101 32.23 6.88 -17.02
CA PRO A 101 31.35 7.81 -17.71
C PRO A 101 32.17 8.73 -18.62
N VAL A 102 31.80 8.77 -19.89
CA VAL A 102 32.33 9.74 -20.85
C VAL A 102 32.06 11.13 -20.27
N LYS A 103 33.11 11.93 -20.04
CA LYS A 103 32.99 13.36 -19.73
C LYS A 103 32.20 14.00 -20.88
N ARG A 104 30.93 14.29 -20.64
CA ARG A 104 30.14 15.11 -21.56
C ARG A 104 30.69 16.53 -21.48
N GLU A 105 31.20 17.03 -22.59
CA GLU A 105 31.43 18.46 -22.75
C GLU A 105 30.10 19.20 -22.48
N PRO A 106 30.13 20.38 -21.83
CA PRO A 106 28.93 21.14 -21.56
C PRO A 106 28.22 21.46 -22.88
N SER A 107 27.06 20.85 -23.08
CA SER A 107 26.19 21.19 -24.20
C SER A 107 25.84 22.67 -24.12
N LYS A 108 25.94 23.36 -25.26
CA LYS A 108 25.51 24.75 -25.44
C LYS A 108 24.17 25.00 -24.74
N PRO A 109 23.98 26.15 -24.06
CA PRO A 109 22.74 26.43 -23.34
C PRO A 109 21.57 26.30 -24.30
N LEU A 110 20.59 25.46 -23.92
CA LEU A 110 19.34 25.32 -24.62
C LEU A 110 18.73 26.72 -24.79
N LYS A 111 18.54 27.16 -26.04
CA LYS A 111 17.79 28.38 -26.33
C LYS A 111 16.43 28.23 -25.66
N ARG A 112 16.15 29.14 -24.72
CA ARG A 112 14.86 29.27 -24.04
C ARG A 112 13.80 29.50 -25.11
N LEU A 113 13.07 28.45 -25.50
CA LEU A 113 11.82 28.63 -26.24
C LEU A 113 10.86 29.32 -25.28
N SER A 114 10.77 30.65 -25.39
CA SER A 114 9.67 31.44 -24.86
C SER A 114 8.40 31.09 -25.63
N SER A 115 7.85 29.92 -25.33
CA SER A 115 6.46 29.60 -25.62
C SER A 115 5.63 30.12 -24.46
N THR A 116 5.46 31.44 -24.38
CA THR A 116 4.32 32.04 -23.70
C THR A 116 3.08 31.80 -24.56
N LYS A 117 2.69 30.52 -24.71
CA LYS A 117 1.25 30.24 -24.73
C LYS A 117 0.86 30.31 -23.27
N PRO A 118 -0.11 31.15 -22.89
CA PRO A 118 -0.59 31.13 -21.52
C PRO A 118 -1.01 29.69 -21.24
N LEU A 119 -0.37 29.08 -20.25
CA LEU A 119 -0.95 27.94 -19.56
C LEU A 119 -2.37 28.39 -19.25
N LYS A 120 -3.37 27.75 -19.87
CA LYS A 120 -4.76 27.95 -19.46
C LYS A 120 -4.73 27.83 -17.94
N GLN A 121 -5.08 28.90 -17.25
CA GLN A 121 -5.41 28.84 -15.83
C GLN A 121 -6.46 27.75 -15.71
N VAL A 122 -6.06 26.60 -15.17
CA VAL A 122 -7.01 25.61 -14.73
C VAL A 122 -7.69 26.26 -13.54
N ASN A 123 -8.90 26.79 -13.75
CA ASN A 123 -9.77 27.25 -12.69
C ASN A 123 -9.85 26.12 -11.65
N ASN A 124 -9.41 26.40 -10.44
CA ASN A 124 -9.26 25.44 -9.36
C ASN A 124 -10.26 25.83 -8.27
N GLU A 125 -11.55 25.46 -8.36
CA GLU A 125 -12.49 25.92 -7.31
C GLU A 125 -13.53 24.91 -6.79
N ASN A 126 -13.67 23.70 -7.35
CA ASN A 126 -14.55 22.69 -6.75
C ASN A 126 -13.72 21.53 -6.18
N ARG A 127 -13.36 21.64 -4.90
CA ARG A 127 -12.95 20.48 -4.11
C ARG A 127 -14.20 19.75 -3.65
N PHE A 128 -14.08 18.44 -3.48
CA PHE A 128 -15.18 17.60 -3.03
C PHE A 128 -14.75 16.80 -1.83
N TRP A 129 -15.73 16.47 -1.02
CA TRP A 129 -15.54 15.62 0.14
C TRP A 129 -16.76 14.74 0.38
N LEU A 130 -16.58 13.74 1.23
CA LEU A 130 -17.67 12.99 1.82
C LEU A 130 -17.87 13.45 3.26
N THR A 131 -19.11 13.65 3.68
CA THR A 131 -19.48 13.84 5.09
C THR A 131 -20.06 12.55 5.63
N VAL A 132 -19.39 11.92 6.62
CA VAL A 132 -19.87 10.70 7.25
C VAL A 132 -20.97 11.03 8.26
N LEU A 133 -22.19 10.56 7.99
CA LEU A 133 -23.39 11.03 8.70
C LEU A 133 -23.40 10.68 10.20
N SER A 134 -22.81 9.56 10.59
CA SER A 134 -22.80 9.11 11.98
C SER A 134 -21.83 9.88 12.87
N THR A 135 -20.81 10.52 12.29
CA THR A 135 -19.71 11.15 13.05
C THR A 135 -19.47 12.61 12.71
N GLY A 136 -20.03 13.10 11.59
CA GLY A 136 -19.72 14.40 11.01
C GLY A 136 -18.30 14.48 10.43
N ARG A 137 -17.58 13.35 10.34
CA ARG A 137 -16.20 13.34 9.81
C ARG A 137 -16.21 13.66 8.32
N HIS A 138 -15.34 14.57 7.90
CA HIS A 138 -15.13 14.86 6.49
C HIS A 138 -14.01 14.02 5.87
N ILE A 139 -14.15 13.67 4.60
CA ILE A 139 -13.15 12.92 3.81
C ILE A 139 -12.91 13.66 2.50
N SER A 140 -11.78 14.36 2.40
CA SER A 140 -11.39 15.05 1.17
C SER A 140 -11.12 14.05 0.06
N LEU A 141 -11.66 14.30 -1.12
CA LEU A 141 -11.47 13.47 -2.30
C LEU A 141 -10.37 14.04 -3.21
N PRO A 142 -9.57 13.18 -3.88
CA PRO A 142 -8.53 13.63 -4.79
C PRO A 142 -9.13 14.13 -6.11
N THR A 143 -8.61 15.24 -6.64
CA THR A 143 -9.02 15.75 -7.96
C THR A 143 -8.59 14.85 -9.12
N SER A 144 -7.53 14.07 -8.91
CA SER A 144 -7.00 13.08 -9.83
C SER A 144 -6.41 11.91 -9.03
N GLY A 145 -6.63 10.69 -9.47
CA GLY A 145 -6.15 9.47 -8.81
C GLY A 145 -7.28 8.66 -8.18
N GLU A 146 -6.93 7.74 -7.30
CA GLU A 146 -7.87 6.85 -6.64
C GLU A 146 -7.72 6.89 -5.12
N ILE A 147 -8.82 6.65 -4.42
CA ILE A 147 -8.85 6.53 -2.96
C ILE A 147 -9.76 5.37 -2.58
N SER A 148 -9.21 4.44 -1.82
CA SER A 148 -9.89 3.20 -1.43
C SER A 148 -10.56 3.31 -0.06
N PHE A 149 -11.72 2.68 0.08
CA PHE A 149 -12.52 2.66 1.30
C PHE A 149 -12.70 1.24 1.80
N GLY A 150 -12.68 1.06 3.12
CA GLY A 150 -13.04 -0.20 3.71
C GLY A 150 -12.75 -0.26 5.19
N ARG A 151 -12.44 -1.46 5.65
CA ARG A 151 -12.05 -1.73 7.03
C ARG A 151 -10.62 -2.20 7.10
N PHE A 152 -9.85 -1.53 7.95
CA PHE A 152 -8.52 -1.98 8.26
C PHE A 152 -8.54 -3.36 8.93
N ASP A 153 -7.66 -4.25 8.48
CA ASP A 153 -7.40 -5.56 9.09
C ASP A 153 -5.87 -5.73 9.16
N PRO A 154 -5.27 -5.75 10.36
CA PRO A 154 -3.81 -5.84 10.51
C PRO A 154 -3.23 -7.15 9.98
N ASN A 155 -4.07 -8.17 9.77
CA ASN A 155 -3.64 -9.49 9.31
C ASN A 155 -3.76 -9.66 7.79
N VAL A 156 -4.37 -8.70 7.07
CA VAL A 156 -4.71 -8.86 5.65
C VAL A 156 -4.25 -7.69 4.80
N GLY A 157 -3.25 -7.97 3.96
CA GLY A 157 -2.95 -7.22 2.74
C GLY A 157 -2.60 -5.75 2.93
N ILE A 158 -2.91 -4.97 1.88
CA ILE A 158 -2.73 -3.52 1.84
C ILE A 158 -3.96 -2.88 2.48
N PRO A 159 -3.78 -1.98 3.45
CA PRO A 159 -4.91 -1.34 4.11
C PRO A 159 -5.60 -0.31 3.20
N PRO A 160 -6.92 -0.09 3.35
CA PRO A 160 -7.68 0.83 2.49
C PRO A 160 -7.41 2.27 2.90
N ASP A 161 -7.18 3.21 1.98
CA ASP A 161 -6.81 4.62 2.27
C ASP A 161 -7.74 5.36 3.24
N ILE A 162 -9.02 4.98 3.25
CA ILE A 162 -10.01 5.44 4.20
C ILE A 162 -10.52 4.23 5.01
N ASP A 163 -10.19 4.24 6.29
CA ASP A 163 -10.71 3.27 7.25
C ASP A 163 -12.04 3.76 7.84
N LEU A 164 -13.04 2.89 7.73
CA LEU A 164 -14.42 3.07 8.22
C LEU A 164 -14.74 2.14 9.39
N SER A 165 -13.72 1.53 10.01
CA SER A 165 -13.90 0.54 11.09
C SER A 165 -14.68 1.10 12.27
N PHE A 166 -14.45 2.36 12.65
CA PHE A 166 -15.19 2.98 13.74
C PHE A 166 -16.67 3.20 13.40
N GLU A 167 -16.97 3.70 12.19
CA GLU A 167 -18.36 3.95 11.80
C GLU A 167 -19.15 2.67 11.51
N ASP A 168 -18.48 1.60 11.05
CA ASP A 168 -19.11 0.29 10.82
C ASP A 168 -19.13 -0.61 12.08
N ARG A 169 -18.68 -0.13 13.25
CA ARG A 169 -18.58 -0.97 14.47
C ARG A 169 -19.89 -1.63 14.90
N GLY A 170 -21.03 -0.98 14.61
CA GLY A 170 -22.38 -1.48 14.91
C GLY A 170 -22.89 -2.51 13.90
N SER A 171 -22.71 -2.26 12.61
CA SER A 171 -23.27 -3.08 11.52
C SER A 171 -22.35 -4.22 11.06
N LYS A 172 -21.03 -4.02 11.09
CA LYS A 172 -20.02 -4.97 10.58
C LYS A 172 -20.30 -5.42 9.13
N THR A 173 -20.70 -4.47 8.30
CA THR A 173 -21.12 -4.67 6.90
C THR A 173 -20.11 -4.15 5.89
N VAL A 174 -19.18 -3.31 6.31
CA VAL A 174 -18.16 -2.78 5.41
C VAL A 174 -17.09 -3.86 5.17
N SER A 175 -16.86 -4.24 3.92
CA SER A 175 -15.73 -5.11 3.55
C SER A 175 -14.37 -4.42 3.78
N ARG A 176 -13.31 -5.23 3.95
CA ARG A 176 -11.92 -4.72 4.08
C ARG A 176 -11.49 -3.87 2.90
N ARG A 177 -11.85 -4.31 1.69
CA ARG A 177 -11.81 -3.53 0.45
C ARG A 177 -13.25 -3.44 -0.02
N HIS A 178 -13.88 -2.29 0.17
CA HIS A 178 -15.31 -2.13 -0.10
C HIS A 178 -15.54 -1.38 -1.40
N ALA A 179 -14.96 -0.19 -1.49
CA ALA A 179 -15.19 0.71 -2.59
C ALA A 179 -13.89 1.42 -2.95
N MET A 180 -13.86 1.95 -4.16
CA MET A 180 -12.85 2.89 -4.62
C MET A 180 -13.53 4.09 -5.23
N ILE A 181 -13.03 5.29 -4.95
CA ILE A 181 -13.43 6.50 -5.65
C ILE A 181 -12.25 6.96 -6.50
N ILE A 182 -12.52 7.17 -7.79
CA ILE A 182 -11.55 7.63 -8.78
C ILE A 182 -11.92 9.06 -9.15
N GLY A 183 -11.00 9.99 -8.91
CA GLY A 183 -11.10 11.38 -9.35
C GLY A 183 -10.47 11.55 -10.73
N ARG A 184 -11.15 12.24 -11.64
CA ARG A 184 -10.62 12.73 -12.93
C ARG A 184 -11.23 14.09 -13.23
N ASP A 185 -10.40 15.11 -13.38
CA ASP A 185 -10.85 16.47 -13.73
C ASP A 185 -11.97 17.02 -12.81
N ALA A 186 -11.88 16.72 -11.51
CA ALA A 186 -12.88 17.07 -10.47
C ALA A 186 -14.25 16.38 -10.62
N GLU A 187 -14.38 15.38 -11.48
CA GLU A 187 -15.47 14.40 -11.45
C GLU A 187 -15.03 13.15 -10.69
N HIS A 188 -15.95 12.59 -9.90
CA HIS A 188 -15.67 11.40 -9.10
C HIS A 188 -16.54 10.25 -9.55
N ARG A 189 -15.92 9.08 -9.73
CA ARG A 189 -16.60 7.82 -10.00
C ARG A 189 -16.35 6.87 -8.85
N ILE A 190 -17.41 6.28 -8.32
CA ILE A 190 -17.31 5.24 -7.30
C ILE A 190 -17.47 3.86 -7.94
N GLU A 191 -16.69 2.89 -7.46
CA GLU A 191 -16.68 1.50 -7.89
C GLU A 191 -16.71 0.56 -6.68
N ASP A 192 -17.55 -0.47 -6.76
CA ASP A 192 -17.59 -1.57 -5.80
C ASP A 192 -16.46 -2.57 -6.09
N LEU A 193 -15.70 -2.94 -5.06
CA LEU A 193 -14.57 -3.85 -5.14
C LEU A 193 -14.95 -5.32 -4.81
N GLY A 194 -16.20 -5.71 -5.03
CA GLY A 194 -16.73 -7.02 -4.66
C GLY A 194 -17.10 -7.09 -3.18
N SER A 195 -17.65 -5.99 -2.66
CA SER A 195 -18.08 -5.85 -1.28
C SER A 195 -19.23 -6.82 -0.95
N ARG A 196 -19.31 -7.24 0.33
CA ARG A 196 -20.35 -8.18 0.77
C ARG A 196 -21.74 -7.54 0.78
N ALA A 197 -21.80 -6.25 1.14
CA ALA A 197 -23.05 -5.54 1.37
C ALA A 197 -23.45 -4.62 0.20
N GLY A 198 -22.58 -4.40 -0.77
CA GLY A 198 -22.83 -3.52 -1.91
C GLY A 198 -22.65 -2.03 -1.60
N ILE A 199 -22.55 -1.25 -2.68
CA ILE A 199 -22.65 0.21 -2.66
C ILE A 199 -24.08 0.62 -3.03
N PHE A 200 -24.64 1.59 -2.30
CA PHE A 200 -25.91 2.23 -2.66
C PHE A 200 -25.72 3.72 -2.86
N ILE A 201 -26.36 4.27 -3.89
CA ILE A 201 -26.45 5.71 -4.13
C ILE A 201 -27.92 6.09 -4.20
N ASN A 202 -28.34 7.03 -3.35
CA ASN A 202 -29.73 7.50 -3.25
C ASN A 202 -30.74 6.34 -3.10
N GLY A 203 -30.35 5.29 -2.37
CA GLY A 203 -31.17 4.09 -2.13
C GLY A 203 -31.08 3.01 -3.20
N THR A 204 -30.42 3.26 -4.33
CA THR A 204 -30.26 2.28 -5.42
C THR A 204 -28.90 1.60 -5.34
N GLN A 205 -28.87 0.27 -5.38
CA GLN A 205 -27.62 -0.49 -5.41
C GLN A 205 -26.90 -0.29 -6.75
N VAL A 206 -25.60 -0.02 -6.71
CA VAL A 206 -24.77 0.20 -7.89
C VAL A 206 -23.47 -0.60 -7.78
N TYR A 207 -22.97 -1.06 -8.93
CA TYR A 207 -21.60 -1.57 -9.02
C TYR A 207 -20.61 -0.43 -9.32
N GLN A 208 -21.05 0.55 -10.12
CA GLN A 208 -20.27 1.73 -10.47
C GLN A 208 -21.22 2.89 -10.77
N ALA A 209 -20.84 4.11 -10.39
CA ALA A 209 -21.59 5.32 -10.72
C ALA A 209 -20.72 6.58 -10.69
N THR A 210 -21.08 7.58 -11.50
CA THR A 210 -20.54 8.94 -11.38
C THR A 210 -21.29 9.69 -10.29
N LEU A 211 -20.56 10.25 -9.34
CA LEU A 211 -21.10 10.97 -8.20
C LEU A 211 -21.51 12.39 -8.59
N LYS A 212 -22.64 12.83 -8.06
CA LYS A 212 -23.14 14.20 -8.17
C LYS A 212 -23.29 14.81 -6.78
N PRO A 213 -23.05 16.14 -6.64
CA PRO A 213 -23.26 16.83 -5.37
C PRO A 213 -24.61 16.48 -4.75
N LYS A 214 -24.61 16.28 -3.43
CA LYS A 214 -25.73 15.84 -2.59
C LYS A 214 -26.10 14.35 -2.72
N ASP A 215 -25.35 13.55 -3.46
CA ASP A 215 -25.56 12.10 -3.49
C ASP A 215 -25.38 11.48 -2.10
N HIS A 216 -26.36 10.68 -1.70
CA HIS A 216 -26.31 9.87 -0.49
C HIS A 216 -25.69 8.52 -0.81
N ILE A 217 -24.46 8.32 -0.37
CA ILE A 217 -23.69 7.08 -0.57
C ILE A 217 -23.83 6.21 0.67
N SER A 218 -24.08 4.92 0.49
CA SER A 218 -23.97 3.93 1.56
C SER A 218 -22.98 2.84 1.16
N LEU A 219 -21.98 2.62 2.02
CA LEU A 219 -21.07 1.48 1.95
C LEU A 219 -21.44 0.53 3.09
N GLY A 220 -22.19 -0.53 2.78
CA GLY A 220 -22.90 -1.28 3.81
C GLY A 220 -23.76 -0.36 4.69
N GLY A 221 -23.55 -0.40 6.00
CA GLY A 221 -24.26 0.42 7.00
C GLY A 221 -23.72 1.85 7.17
N VAL A 222 -22.59 2.19 6.57
CA VAL A 222 -21.99 3.53 6.70
C VAL A 222 -22.55 4.46 5.63
N LYS A 223 -23.25 5.51 6.07
CA LYS A 223 -23.88 6.51 5.18
C LYS A 223 -23.05 7.79 5.11
N MET A 224 -22.92 8.32 3.92
CA MET A 224 -22.13 9.52 3.62
C MET A 224 -22.86 10.40 2.61
N ILE A 225 -22.59 11.71 2.64
CA ILE A 225 -23.04 12.66 1.62
C ILE A 225 -21.84 13.14 0.83
N TYR A 226 -21.89 13.01 -0.49
CA TYR A 226 -20.90 13.60 -1.38
C TYR A 226 -21.31 15.04 -1.71
N ASP A 227 -20.42 16.00 -1.49
CA ASP A 227 -20.69 17.40 -1.81
C ASP A 227 -19.40 18.18 -2.10
N THR A 228 -19.55 19.41 -2.60
CA THR A 228 -18.45 20.36 -2.69
C THR A 228 -17.98 20.76 -1.29
N THR A 229 -16.68 20.88 -1.11
CA THR A 229 -16.09 21.43 0.10
C THR A 229 -16.40 22.93 0.18
N PRO A 230 -17.06 23.42 1.24
CA PRO A 230 -17.32 24.84 1.41
C PRO A 230 -16.01 25.64 1.37
N PRO A 231 -15.85 26.64 0.48
CA PRO A 231 -14.62 27.43 0.39
C PRO A 231 -14.22 28.10 1.72
N GLU A 232 -15.21 28.45 2.53
CA GLU A 232 -15.06 29.13 3.81
C GLU A 232 -14.29 28.28 4.82
N ILE A 233 -14.36 26.94 4.70
CA ILE A 233 -13.71 26.04 5.66
C ILE A 233 -12.19 26.22 5.69
N TYR A 234 -11.59 26.59 4.55
CA TYR A 234 -10.15 26.83 4.45
C TYR A 234 -9.76 28.17 5.09
N GLN A 235 -10.65 29.15 5.08
CA GLN A 235 -10.44 30.42 5.78
C GLN A 235 -10.59 30.23 7.29
N HIS A 236 -11.66 29.55 7.72
CA HIS A 236 -11.86 29.20 9.13
C HIS A 236 -10.67 28.37 9.67
N ALA A 237 -10.12 27.46 8.88
CA ALA A 237 -8.93 26.69 9.29
C ALA A 237 -7.68 27.54 9.58
N LEU A 238 -7.64 28.81 9.19
CA LEU A 238 -6.53 29.73 9.48
C LEU A 238 -6.84 30.67 10.66
N GLU A 239 -8.07 30.69 11.14
CA GLU A 239 -8.49 31.57 12.22
C GLU A 239 -7.99 31.08 13.59
N LYS A 240 -7.59 32.02 14.45
CA LYS A 240 -7.01 31.70 15.77
C LYS A 240 -7.96 30.98 16.74
N ARG A 241 -9.27 31.04 16.51
CA ARG A 241 -10.29 30.48 17.40
C ARG A 241 -10.79 29.10 16.97
N THR A 242 -10.38 28.64 15.79
CA THR A 242 -10.80 27.35 15.25
C THR A 242 -10.21 26.22 16.06
N ARG A 243 -11.05 25.23 16.40
CA ARG A 243 -10.58 24.04 17.10
C ARG A 243 -10.17 23.01 16.07
N HIS A 244 -8.89 22.71 16.03
CA HIS A 244 -8.33 21.72 15.14
C HIS A 244 -8.40 20.34 15.77
N ILE A 245 -8.99 19.38 15.08
CA ILE A 245 -9.26 18.05 15.61
C ILE A 245 -8.50 17.01 14.78
N LEU A 246 -7.85 16.08 15.48
CA LEU A 246 -7.29 14.88 14.89
C LEU A 246 -8.01 13.67 15.45
N THR A 247 -8.61 12.86 14.58
CA THR A 247 -9.38 11.67 14.93
C THR A 247 -8.60 10.41 14.55
N VAL A 248 -8.42 9.48 15.49
CA VAL A 248 -7.91 8.14 15.21
C VAL A 248 -9.05 7.32 14.63
N THR A 249 -9.06 7.10 13.32
CA THR A 249 -10.26 6.57 12.63
C THR A 249 -10.62 5.14 13.00
N PRO A 250 -9.70 4.24 13.40
CA PRO A 250 -10.10 2.92 13.87
C PRO A 250 -10.90 2.93 15.20
N THR A 251 -10.61 3.89 16.08
CA THR A 251 -11.16 3.94 17.46
C THR A 251 -12.12 5.09 17.70
N GLY A 252 -12.14 6.09 16.80
CA GLY A 252 -12.91 7.32 16.92
C GLY A 252 -12.39 8.29 17.98
N ARG A 253 -11.23 8.02 18.58
CA ARG A 253 -10.64 8.88 19.62
C ARG A 253 -10.18 10.20 19.01
N LYS A 254 -10.58 11.32 19.61
CA LYS A 254 -10.32 12.67 19.11
C LYS A 254 -9.31 13.42 19.98
N PHE A 255 -8.47 14.22 19.34
CA PHE A 255 -7.48 15.07 19.96
C PHE A 255 -7.62 16.50 19.45
N ALA A 256 -7.72 17.47 20.37
CA ALA A 256 -7.60 18.87 20.01
C ALA A 256 -6.12 19.23 19.83
N LEU A 257 -5.77 19.79 18.67
CA LEU A 257 -4.41 20.22 18.36
C LEU A 257 -4.22 21.64 18.88
N ALA A 258 -3.39 21.78 19.92
CA ALA A 258 -3.02 23.09 20.43
C ALA A 258 -2.19 23.87 19.40
N CYS A 259 -2.68 25.04 19.00
CA CYS A 259 -1.97 25.94 18.10
C CYS A 259 -0.58 26.28 18.65
N ASN A 260 0.41 26.41 17.76
CA ASN A 260 1.81 26.74 18.06
C ASN A 260 2.59 25.72 18.91
N LYS A 261 2.01 24.57 19.27
CA LYS A 261 2.74 23.48 19.94
C LYS A 261 3.26 22.48 18.89
N LYS A 262 4.50 22.01 19.06
CA LYS A 262 4.98 20.82 18.34
C LYS A 262 4.33 19.59 18.96
N ILE A 263 3.68 18.75 18.17
CA ILE A 263 2.94 17.58 18.65
C ILE A 263 3.57 16.34 18.04
N ILE A 264 4.21 15.52 18.86
CA ILE A 264 4.77 14.23 18.44
C ILE A 264 3.67 13.18 18.49
N ILE A 265 3.48 12.46 17.39
CA ILE A 265 2.54 11.35 17.27
C ILE A 265 3.34 10.06 17.19
N GLY A 266 2.92 9.06 17.96
CA GLY A 266 3.48 7.73 17.84
C GLY A 266 3.00 6.79 18.92
N ARG A 267 3.86 5.85 19.31
CA ARG A 267 3.54 4.80 20.28
C ARG A 267 4.39 4.94 21.54
N LYS A 268 3.76 4.94 22.71
CA LYS A 268 4.46 4.84 24.00
C LYS A 268 5.35 3.59 24.04
N ASP A 269 6.51 3.74 24.67
CA ASP A 269 7.42 2.66 24.97
C ASP A 269 8.00 2.84 26.38
N SER A 270 7.47 2.04 27.31
CA SER A 270 7.88 2.07 28.72
C SER A 270 9.32 1.58 28.92
N SER A 271 9.87 0.75 28.03
CA SER A 271 11.25 0.26 28.16
C SER A 271 12.29 1.37 28.05
N VAL A 272 11.93 2.48 27.39
CA VAL A 272 12.77 3.67 27.22
C VAL A 272 12.14 4.93 27.84
N ASN A 273 11.13 4.77 28.70
CA ASN A 273 10.40 5.87 29.35
C ASN A 273 9.94 6.97 28.37
N PHE A 274 9.49 6.56 27.18
CA PHE A 274 9.06 7.50 26.15
C PHE A 274 7.53 7.50 26.01
N VAL A 275 6.93 8.69 26.08
CA VAL A 275 5.51 8.94 25.82
C VAL A 275 5.39 10.08 24.80
N PRO A 276 4.76 9.86 23.64
CA PRO A 276 4.50 10.94 22.66
C PRO A 276 3.33 11.83 23.12
N ASP A 277 3.19 13.02 22.51
CA ASP A 277 2.05 13.92 22.82
C ASP A 277 0.70 13.28 22.46
N ILE A 278 0.65 12.58 21.32
CA ILE A 278 -0.47 11.73 20.93
C ILE A 278 0.02 10.28 20.95
N ASP A 279 -0.40 9.55 21.99
CA ASP A 279 -0.05 8.15 22.20
C ASP A 279 -1.08 7.21 21.58
N LEU A 280 -0.70 6.61 20.46
CA LEU A 280 -1.49 5.63 19.72
C LEU A 280 -1.40 4.22 20.33
N SER A 281 -0.52 3.97 21.32
CA SER A 281 -0.34 2.63 21.89
C SER A 281 -1.62 2.02 22.49
N VAL A 282 -2.57 2.86 22.88
CA VAL A 282 -3.85 2.45 23.46
C VAL A 282 -4.94 2.22 22.41
N ASP A 283 -4.68 2.45 21.12
CA ASP A 283 -5.66 2.21 20.04
C ASP A 283 -5.68 0.74 19.55
N GLY A 284 -5.05 -0.16 20.29
CA GLY A 284 -5.05 -1.60 20.01
C GLY A 284 -4.07 -2.00 18.91
N ASP A 285 -4.37 -3.12 18.24
CA ASP A 285 -3.43 -3.78 17.31
C ASP A 285 -3.05 -2.93 16.10
N VAL A 286 -3.90 -1.96 15.71
CA VAL A 286 -3.64 -1.01 14.62
C VAL A 286 -2.39 -0.17 14.88
N ALA A 287 -2.07 0.08 16.15
CA ALA A 287 -0.91 0.87 16.54
C ALA A 287 0.38 0.06 16.65
N ARG A 288 0.34 -1.28 16.49
CA ARG A 288 1.51 -2.15 16.68
C ARG A 288 2.68 -1.80 15.76
N LEU A 289 2.38 -1.34 14.54
CA LEU A 289 3.36 -0.94 13.53
C LEU A 289 3.75 0.54 13.63
N VAL A 290 3.11 1.30 14.52
CA VAL A 290 3.42 2.72 14.72
C VAL A 290 4.75 2.83 15.47
N SER A 291 5.68 3.59 14.87
CA SER A 291 6.94 3.96 15.49
C SER A 291 6.73 4.81 16.76
N ARG A 292 7.69 4.77 17.68
CA ARG A 292 7.62 5.55 18.93
C ARG A 292 7.48 7.04 18.65
N ARG A 293 8.37 7.57 17.82
CA ARG A 293 8.27 8.90 17.20
C ARG A 293 7.97 8.67 15.73
N HIS A 294 6.69 8.67 15.34
CA HIS A 294 6.30 8.34 13.98
C HIS A 294 6.26 9.59 13.10
N ALA A 295 5.48 10.57 13.53
CA ALA A 295 5.30 11.82 12.82
C ALA A 295 5.24 12.98 13.81
N ILE A 296 5.42 14.19 13.30
CA ILE A 296 5.28 15.42 14.07
C ILE A 296 4.35 16.38 13.36
N ILE A 297 3.46 17.01 14.12
CA ILE A 297 2.70 18.17 13.66
C ILE A 297 3.41 19.44 14.11
N ARG A 298 3.64 20.35 13.17
CA ARG A 298 4.26 21.67 13.36
C ARG A 298 3.34 22.74 12.80
N TRP A 299 3.19 23.84 13.52
CA TRP A 299 2.42 24.98 13.06
C TRP A 299 3.28 25.94 12.25
N ARG A 300 2.77 26.39 11.09
CA ARG A 300 3.36 27.45 10.27
C ARG A 300 2.24 28.32 9.72
N TYR A 301 2.36 29.64 9.88
CA TYR A 301 1.37 30.61 9.37
C TYR A 301 -0.08 30.30 9.80
N GLY A 302 -0.27 29.81 11.04
CA GLY A 302 -1.59 29.43 11.56
C GLY A 302 -2.11 28.07 11.07
N GLN A 303 -1.37 27.35 10.23
CA GLN A 303 -1.78 26.06 9.69
C GLN A 303 -0.92 24.90 10.26
N PRO A 304 -1.51 23.73 10.57
CA PRO A 304 -0.75 22.55 10.95
C PRO A 304 -0.15 21.86 9.71
N PHE A 305 1.13 21.51 9.82
CA PHE A 305 1.88 20.70 8.84
C PHE A 305 2.30 19.40 9.50
N ILE A 306 2.26 18.30 8.74
CA ILE A 306 2.76 17.01 9.17
C ILE A 306 4.08 16.66 8.48
N GLU A 307 4.94 15.98 9.22
CA GLU A 307 6.27 15.54 8.80
C GLU A 307 6.53 14.14 9.39
N ASP A 308 7.06 13.21 8.58
CA ASP A 308 7.51 11.90 9.06
C ASP A 308 8.86 12.02 9.78
N LEU A 309 9.02 11.35 10.92
CA LEU A 309 10.22 11.40 11.76
C LEU A 309 11.20 10.24 11.52
N GLY A 310 11.19 9.64 10.33
CA GLY A 310 11.97 8.43 10.05
C GLY A 310 11.30 7.18 10.58
N SER A 311 9.99 7.08 10.38
CA SER A 311 9.21 5.95 10.86
C SER A 311 9.56 4.66 10.11
N GLY A 312 9.52 3.52 10.81
CA GLY A 312 9.92 2.22 10.22
C GLY A 312 9.03 1.72 9.09
N PHE A 313 7.76 2.14 9.06
CA PHE A 313 6.77 1.74 8.05
C PHE A 313 6.29 2.91 7.18
N GLY A 314 6.88 4.09 7.37
CA GLY A 314 6.53 5.32 6.65
C GLY A 314 5.19 5.94 7.07
N THR A 315 5.10 7.24 6.77
CA THR A 315 3.84 7.99 6.77
C THR A 315 3.32 8.10 5.34
N ARG A 316 2.02 7.87 5.11
CA ARG A 316 1.36 8.22 3.84
C ARG A 316 0.34 9.33 4.05
N PHE A 317 0.19 10.17 3.05
CA PHE A 317 -0.73 11.29 3.03
C PHE A 317 -1.43 11.31 1.67
N ARG A 318 -2.76 11.23 1.66
CA ARG A 318 -3.57 11.13 0.43
C ARG A 318 -3.12 10.00 -0.52
N GLY A 319 -2.82 8.82 0.04
CA GLY A 319 -2.36 7.65 -0.71
C GLY A 319 -0.86 7.65 -1.04
N GLU A 320 -0.18 8.79 -0.94
CA GLU A 320 1.24 8.91 -1.29
C GLU A 320 2.15 8.88 -0.06
N GLY A 321 3.30 8.21 -0.16
CA GLY A 321 4.30 8.19 0.91
C GLY A 321 4.99 9.55 1.07
N LEU A 322 5.19 10.00 2.31
CA LEU A 322 5.98 11.19 2.59
C LEU A 322 7.47 10.86 2.56
N SER A 323 8.24 11.68 1.85
CA SER A 323 9.70 11.62 1.88
C SER A 323 10.23 12.17 3.22
N LEU A 324 11.40 11.71 3.66
CA LEU A 324 12.02 12.19 4.91
C LEU A 324 12.23 13.71 4.86
N GLY A 325 11.78 14.41 5.90
CA GLY A 325 11.84 15.87 6.00
C GLY A 325 10.83 16.62 5.12
N GLN A 326 10.01 15.92 4.32
CA GLN A 326 8.91 16.53 3.58
C GLN A 326 7.84 16.97 4.56
N MET A 327 7.49 18.27 4.52
CA MET A 327 6.41 18.85 5.30
C MET A 327 5.22 19.13 4.40
N VAL A 328 4.05 18.59 4.75
CA VAL A 328 2.81 18.82 4.00
C VAL A 328 1.75 19.50 4.87
N PRO A 329 1.04 20.51 4.35
CA PRO A 329 -0.02 21.18 5.10
C PRO A 329 -1.24 20.26 5.25
N LEU A 330 -1.82 20.23 6.44
CA LEU A 330 -3.09 19.56 6.69
C LEU A 330 -4.25 20.51 6.37
N LYS A 331 -5.25 19.98 5.66
CA LYS A 331 -6.51 20.65 5.32
C LYS A 331 -7.70 19.83 5.82
N PRO A 332 -8.80 20.48 6.23
CA PRO A 332 -9.98 19.76 6.71
C PRO A 332 -10.41 18.63 5.77
N GLY A 333 -10.64 17.45 6.34
CA GLY A 333 -10.95 16.21 5.62
C GLY A 333 -9.74 15.39 5.17
N ASP A 334 -8.50 15.85 5.43
CA ASP A 334 -7.30 15.09 5.08
C ASP A 334 -7.11 13.85 5.96
N HIS A 335 -6.56 12.79 5.35
CA HIS A 335 -6.28 11.52 6.00
C HIS A 335 -4.79 11.21 5.95
N ILE A 336 -4.27 10.74 7.09
CA ILE A 336 -2.85 10.48 7.34
C ILE A 336 -2.70 9.03 7.79
N TRP A 337 -1.82 8.31 7.13
CA TRP A 337 -1.47 6.93 7.42
C TRP A 337 -0.18 6.88 8.19
N LEU A 338 -0.23 6.36 9.42
CA LEU A 338 0.93 6.05 10.23
C LEU A 338 1.00 4.53 10.36
N ALA A 339 1.65 3.87 9.38
CA ALA A 339 1.66 2.42 9.26
C ALA A 339 0.25 1.77 9.24
N GLY A 340 -0.15 1.12 10.34
CA GLY A 340 -1.45 0.47 10.51
C GLY A 340 -2.53 1.38 11.10
N CYS A 341 -2.21 2.61 11.45
CA CYS A 341 -3.15 3.54 12.07
C CYS A 341 -3.45 4.70 11.11
N VAL A 342 -4.74 5.02 10.96
CA VAL A 342 -5.20 6.12 10.12
C VAL A 342 -5.73 7.24 11.01
N LEU A 343 -5.32 8.47 10.69
CA LEU A 343 -5.75 9.68 11.37
C LEU A 343 -6.51 10.55 10.37
N ALA A 344 -7.63 11.12 10.78
CA ALA A 344 -8.38 12.11 10.02
C ALA A 344 -8.23 13.47 10.69
N TYR A 345 -7.84 14.48 9.91
CA TYR A 345 -7.74 15.85 10.38
C TYR A 345 -8.98 16.64 9.94
N ASP A 346 -9.57 17.37 10.88
CA ASP A 346 -10.76 18.19 10.66
C ASP A 346 -10.71 19.44 11.54
N ILE A 347 -11.71 20.31 11.37
CA ILE A 347 -11.93 21.46 12.24
C ILE A 347 -13.35 21.47 12.81
N ASP A 348 -13.47 21.88 14.07
CA ASP A 348 -14.73 22.28 14.67
C ASP A 348 -14.77 23.81 14.65
N THR A 349 -15.68 24.37 13.86
CA THR A 349 -15.97 25.81 13.80
C THR A 349 -17.02 26.22 14.81
#